data_AF-A0A4S3JG60-F1
#
_entry.id   AF-A0A4S3JG60-F1
#
_cell.length_a   1.000
_cell.length_b   1.000
_cell.length_c   1.000
_cell.angle_alpha   90.00
_cell.angle_beta   90.00
_cell.angle_gamma   90.00
#
_symmetry.space_group_name_H-M   'P 1'
#
loop_
_entity.id
_entity.type
_entity.pdbx_description
1 polymer ?
#
loop_
_entity_poly.entity_id
_entity_poly.type
_entity_poly.pdbx_seq_one_letter_code
_entity_poly.pdbx_strand_id
1 'polypeptide(L)'
;MAHRFTGMESVNFKQTGLMEFPESPSAHLSLQYTNGVLGPIHIKGPSSMNYDVDLGPLLISDWYHHDAFGLFHYEIASEHAPLPLTTILNGKGVFDCDPDTDSRCTGKHERHEIVFKRGKKYKLGLINTGSLLTYKFWIDGHNFTVIQNDFVPIKPYVTDVLIVGIAQRYEIIIEANATFTHSSNFWIHGTYCDDDSMLDSRVGIIRYDAYDRQDPFTLPPSARVVDYGCEDPKPTDLVPIVPRTVGKEVNGFTPADYLRIGLQNWPNVSDPNSLIHKWVLTTGCTLS
;
A
#
# COMPACT_ATOMS: atom_id res chain seq x y z
N MET A 1 59.54 8.11 -0.57
CA MET A 1 58.61 8.85 0.31
C MET A 1 57.34 8.02 0.37
N ALA A 2 57.14 7.34 1.49
CA ALA A 2 56.09 6.35 1.71
C ALA A 2 54.90 7.01 2.40
N HIS A 3 53.68 6.63 2.02
CA HIS A 3 52.55 6.58 2.95
C HIS A 3 51.67 5.37 2.62
N ARG A 4 51.72 4.38 3.51
CA ARG A 4 50.70 3.35 3.69
C ARG A 4 49.46 3.99 4.31
N PHE A 5 48.28 3.63 3.83
CA PHE A 5 47.10 3.51 4.67
C PHE A 5 46.64 2.05 4.63
N THR A 6 46.76 1.41 5.79
CA THR A 6 46.26 0.08 6.11
C THR A 6 44.86 0.18 6.68
N GLY A 7 43.96 -0.70 6.27
CA GLY A 7 42.73 -0.99 7.01
C GLY A 7 41.46 -0.86 6.18
N MET A 8 41.09 -1.92 5.48
CA MET A 8 39.68 -2.18 5.16
C MET A 8 39.46 -3.69 5.28
N GLU A 9 38.77 -4.08 6.35
CA GLU A 9 38.33 -5.45 6.58
C GLU A 9 37.43 -5.89 5.42
N SER A 10 37.76 -7.03 4.85
CA SER A 10 36.96 -7.69 3.81
C SER A 10 35.68 -8.23 4.43
N VAL A 11 34.57 -7.48 4.31
CA VAL A 11 33.23 -8.03 4.53
C VAL A 11 32.81 -8.75 3.24
N ASN A 12 32.88 -10.08 3.26
CA ASN A 12 32.43 -10.93 2.16
C ASN A 12 30.90 -10.88 2.04
N PHE A 13 30.38 -10.13 1.05
CA PHE A 13 29.00 -10.27 0.61
C PHE A 13 28.93 -11.41 -0.41
N LYS A 14 28.42 -12.58 -0.01
CA LYS A 14 27.98 -13.60 -0.96
C LYS A 14 26.69 -13.13 -1.61
N GLN A 15 26.80 -12.53 -2.80
CA GLN A 15 25.67 -12.25 -3.66
C GLN A 15 25.50 -13.42 -4.65
N THR A 16 24.57 -14.32 -4.34
CA THR A 16 24.07 -15.31 -5.30
C THR A 16 22.55 -15.34 -5.18
N GLY A 17 21.88 -14.61 -6.05
CA GLY A 17 20.44 -14.68 -6.26
C GLY A 17 20.18 -14.90 -7.74
N LEU A 18 19.78 -16.12 -8.10
CA LEU A 18 19.16 -16.43 -9.39
C LEU A 18 17.75 -15.83 -9.41
N MET A 19 17.41 -15.15 -10.50
CA MET A 19 16.10 -14.58 -10.77
C MET A 19 15.50 -15.36 -11.95
N GLU A 20 14.46 -16.15 -11.71
CA GLU A 20 13.64 -16.79 -12.75
C GLU A 20 12.20 -16.28 -12.61
N PHE A 21 11.68 -15.61 -13.65
CA PHE A 21 10.26 -15.29 -13.78
C PHE A 21 9.83 -15.51 -15.25
N PRO A 22 8.75 -16.28 -15.52
CA PRO A 22 8.21 -16.40 -16.86
C PRO A 22 7.35 -15.20 -17.29
N GLU A 23 6.78 -14.40 -16.37
CA GLU A 23 5.81 -13.33 -16.69
C GLU A 23 5.92 -12.12 -15.75
N SER A 24 5.44 -10.94 -16.21
CA SER A 24 5.42 -9.66 -15.47
C SER A 24 4.67 -9.80 -14.12
N PRO A 25 5.15 -9.18 -13.02
CA PRO A 25 4.55 -9.32 -11.68
C PRO A 25 3.14 -8.73 -11.55
N SER A 26 2.74 -7.85 -12.46
CA SER A 26 1.37 -7.38 -12.62
C SER A 26 1.10 -7.22 -14.12
N ALA A 27 -0.12 -7.55 -14.55
CA ALA A 27 -0.54 -7.35 -15.92
C ALA A 27 -0.71 -5.85 -16.20
N HIS A 28 0.12 -5.32 -17.10
CA HIS A 28 0.03 -3.93 -17.57
C HIS A 28 -0.85 -3.79 -18.83
N LEU A 29 -1.84 -4.68 -18.97
CA LEU A 29 -2.80 -4.71 -20.06
C LEU A 29 -4.19 -4.33 -19.52
N SER A 30 -4.62 -3.10 -19.79
CA SER A 30 -5.93 -2.58 -19.37
C SER A 30 -6.18 -2.84 -17.88
N LEU A 31 -7.29 -3.47 -17.50
CA LEU A 31 -7.70 -3.72 -16.11
C LEU A 31 -7.41 -5.15 -15.62
N GLN A 32 -6.53 -5.88 -16.32
CA GLN A 32 -6.31 -7.30 -16.03
C GLN A 32 -5.75 -7.55 -14.61
N TYR A 33 -4.94 -6.63 -14.06
CA TYR A 33 -4.44 -6.78 -12.69
C TYR A 33 -5.53 -6.65 -11.63
N THR A 34 -6.54 -5.78 -11.85
CA THR A 34 -7.71 -5.64 -10.97
C THR A 34 -8.50 -6.95 -10.88
N ASN A 35 -8.49 -7.75 -11.95
CA ASN A 35 -9.06 -9.10 -11.99
C ASN A 35 -8.15 -10.18 -11.35
N GLY A 36 -7.04 -9.80 -10.72
CA GLY A 36 -6.18 -10.69 -9.94
C GLY A 36 -4.94 -11.21 -10.65
N VAL A 37 -4.60 -10.74 -11.86
CA VAL A 37 -3.33 -11.10 -12.52
C VAL A 37 -2.19 -10.24 -11.96
N LEU A 38 -1.80 -10.55 -10.73
CA LEU A 38 -0.74 -9.90 -9.99
C LEU A 38 -0.07 -10.87 -9.02
N GLY A 39 1.16 -10.54 -8.63
CA GLY A 39 1.93 -11.27 -7.63
C GLY A 39 3.05 -10.40 -7.06
N PRO A 40 3.48 -10.67 -5.82
CA PRO A 40 4.55 -9.88 -5.21
C PRO A 40 5.91 -10.26 -5.77
N ILE A 41 6.79 -9.26 -5.89
CA ILE A 41 8.24 -9.49 -6.02
C ILE A 41 8.88 -9.32 -4.65
N HIS A 42 9.53 -10.37 -4.17
CA HIS A 42 10.32 -10.33 -2.93
C HIS A 42 11.78 -10.67 -3.22
N ILE A 43 12.63 -9.64 -3.23
CA ILE A 43 14.08 -9.77 -3.45
C ILE A 43 14.77 -9.75 -2.09
N LYS A 44 15.43 -10.84 -1.71
CA LYS A 44 16.18 -10.90 -0.45
C LYS A 44 17.45 -10.06 -0.56
N GLY A 45 17.66 -9.19 0.44
CA GLY A 45 18.80 -8.29 0.49
C GLY A 45 19.09 -7.82 1.93
N PRO A 46 20.04 -6.88 2.09
CA PRO A 46 20.29 -6.24 3.37
C PRO A 46 19.05 -5.43 3.82
N SER A 47 18.81 -5.38 5.12
CA SER A 47 17.77 -4.58 5.76
C SER A 47 18.39 -3.45 6.58
N SER A 48 17.70 -2.32 6.72
CA SER A 48 18.16 -1.20 7.56
C SER A 48 17.97 -1.44 9.06
N MET A 49 17.30 -2.54 9.44
CA MET A 49 17.11 -2.97 10.82
C MET A 49 17.02 -4.51 10.94
N ASN A 50 17.51 -5.04 12.06
CA ASN A 50 17.45 -6.48 12.36
C ASN A 50 16.03 -6.93 12.73
N TYR A 51 15.67 -8.14 12.31
CA TYR A 51 14.41 -8.81 12.61
C TYR A 51 14.66 -10.31 12.89
N ASP A 52 13.69 -11.00 13.48
CA ASP A 52 13.77 -12.42 13.78
C ASP A 52 13.14 -13.29 12.67
N VAL A 53 11.99 -12.86 12.16
CA VAL A 53 11.16 -13.63 11.23
C VAL A 53 10.76 -12.75 10.06
N ASP A 54 10.97 -13.25 8.84
CA ASP A 54 10.46 -12.64 7.61
C ASP A 54 9.16 -13.33 7.22
N LEU A 55 8.04 -12.60 7.28
CA LEU A 55 6.72 -13.09 6.87
C LEU A 55 6.51 -12.95 5.35
N GLY A 56 7.37 -12.18 4.67
CA GLY A 56 7.23 -11.88 3.26
C GLY A 56 6.17 -10.81 2.94
N PRO A 57 5.68 -10.79 1.69
CA PRO A 57 4.71 -9.81 1.22
C PRO A 57 3.33 -9.98 1.87
N LEU A 58 2.69 -8.85 2.20
CA LEU A 58 1.33 -8.74 2.69
C LEU A 58 0.57 -7.81 1.74
N LEU A 59 -0.31 -8.36 0.92
CA LEU A 59 -1.07 -7.61 -0.08
C LEU A 59 -2.36 -7.08 0.52
N ILE A 60 -2.64 -5.79 0.38
CA ILE A 60 -3.95 -5.18 0.65
C ILE A 60 -4.54 -4.68 -0.66
N SER A 61 -5.80 -5.00 -0.92
CA SER A 61 -6.46 -4.64 -2.18
C SER A 61 -7.91 -4.29 -1.95
N ASP A 62 -8.40 -3.30 -2.69
CA ASP A 62 -9.83 -3.17 -2.92
C ASP A 62 -10.31 -4.35 -3.77
N TRP A 63 -11.58 -4.72 -3.57
CA TRP A 63 -12.14 -5.91 -4.19
C TRP A 63 -13.56 -5.68 -4.70
N TYR A 64 -13.76 -6.12 -5.94
CA TYR A 64 -14.99 -6.02 -6.68
C TYR A 64 -15.60 -7.42 -6.85
N HIS A 65 -16.93 -7.53 -6.72
CA HIS A 65 -17.66 -8.78 -7.02
C HIS A 65 -18.18 -8.83 -8.45
N HIS A 66 -17.70 -7.92 -9.29
CA HIS A 66 -17.90 -7.88 -10.73
C HIS A 66 -16.55 -7.82 -11.42
N ASP A 67 -16.51 -8.35 -12.64
CA ASP A 67 -15.35 -8.27 -13.51
C ASP A 67 -14.98 -6.81 -13.81
N ALA A 68 -13.68 -6.48 -13.70
CA ALA A 68 -13.18 -5.12 -13.88
C ALA A 68 -13.45 -4.57 -15.29
N PHE A 69 -13.40 -5.40 -16.33
CA PHE A 69 -13.74 -4.96 -17.69
C PHE A 69 -15.23 -4.69 -17.85
N GLY A 70 -16.09 -5.41 -17.12
CA GLY A 70 -17.52 -5.10 -17.04
C GLY A 70 -17.78 -3.76 -16.33
N LEU A 71 -17.05 -3.51 -15.24
CA LEU A 71 -17.15 -2.27 -14.45
C LEU A 71 -16.61 -1.04 -15.19
N PHE A 72 -15.66 -1.21 -16.10
CA PHE A 72 -15.11 -0.12 -16.92
C PHE A 72 -16.20 0.66 -17.68
N HIS A 73 -17.25 -0.01 -18.13
CA HIS A 73 -18.36 0.66 -18.81
C HIS A 73 -19.14 1.61 -17.88
N TYR A 74 -19.20 1.29 -16.58
CA TYR A 74 -19.80 2.17 -15.58
C TYR A 74 -18.96 3.42 -15.36
N GLU A 75 -17.63 3.27 -15.32
CA GLU A 75 -16.70 4.41 -15.21
C GLU A 75 -16.82 5.35 -16.41
N ILE A 76 -16.95 4.83 -17.64
CA ILE A 76 -17.13 5.67 -18.83
C ILE A 76 -18.49 6.35 -18.86
N ALA A 77 -19.55 5.66 -18.42
CA ALA A 77 -20.93 6.12 -18.55
C ALA A 77 -21.42 6.97 -17.38
N SER A 78 -20.64 7.09 -16.30
CA SER A 78 -20.99 7.84 -15.10
C SER A 78 -19.89 8.82 -14.71
N GLU A 79 -20.19 9.73 -13.79
CA GLU A 79 -19.21 10.71 -13.28
C GLU A 79 -18.27 10.12 -12.21
N HIS A 80 -18.45 8.86 -11.83
CA HIS A 80 -17.75 8.25 -10.69
C HIS A 80 -17.18 6.88 -11.06
N ALA A 81 -15.97 6.60 -10.56
CA ALA A 81 -15.43 5.25 -10.61
C ALA A 81 -16.33 4.28 -9.82
N PRO A 82 -16.48 3.02 -10.26
CA PRO A 82 -17.13 1.98 -9.47
C PRO A 82 -16.46 1.88 -8.10
N LEU A 83 -17.25 1.92 -7.02
CA LEU A 83 -16.71 1.71 -5.69
C LEU A 83 -16.55 0.21 -5.41
N PRO A 84 -15.43 -0.21 -4.79
CA PRO A 84 -15.26 -1.58 -4.35
C PRO A 84 -16.24 -1.91 -3.22
N LEU A 85 -16.58 -3.19 -3.10
CA LEU A 85 -17.53 -3.66 -2.09
C LEU A 85 -16.85 -4.17 -0.83
N THR A 86 -15.57 -4.54 -0.93
CA THR A 86 -14.77 -5.04 0.20
C THR A 86 -13.30 -4.68 0.03
N THR A 87 -12.55 -4.85 1.12
CA THR A 87 -11.09 -4.91 1.10
C THR A 87 -10.65 -6.33 1.42
N ILE A 88 -9.67 -6.85 0.68
CA ILE A 88 -9.03 -8.13 0.97
C ILE A 88 -7.60 -7.92 1.48
N LEU A 89 -7.19 -8.77 2.42
CA LEU A 89 -5.82 -8.90 2.88
C LEU A 89 -5.30 -10.29 2.47
N ASN A 90 -4.26 -10.32 1.66
CA ASN A 90 -3.59 -11.53 1.17
C ASN A 90 -4.58 -12.59 0.60
N GLY A 91 -5.55 -12.13 -0.19
CA GLY A 91 -6.56 -12.98 -0.84
C GLY A 91 -7.77 -13.34 0.02
N LYS A 92 -7.89 -12.81 1.25
CA LYS A 92 -9.00 -13.08 2.17
C LYS A 92 -9.73 -11.81 2.56
N GLY A 93 -11.05 -11.87 2.65
CA GLY A 93 -11.89 -10.76 3.08
C GLY A 93 -13.26 -11.25 3.51
N VAL A 94 -14.04 -10.34 4.10
CA VAL A 94 -15.39 -10.62 4.57
C VAL A 94 -16.36 -9.73 3.82
N PHE A 95 -17.43 -10.33 3.31
CA PHE A 95 -18.55 -9.65 2.69
C PHE A 95 -19.84 -10.17 3.30
N ASP A 96 -20.67 -9.27 3.80
CA ASP A 96 -22.00 -9.62 4.26
C ASP A 96 -22.93 -9.73 3.04
N CYS A 97 -23.31 -10.95 2.70
CA CYS A 97 -24.20 -11.25 1.60
C CYS A 97 -25.19 -12.33 1.99
N ASP A 98 -26.34 -12.34 1.32
CA ASP A 98 -27.39 -13.32 1.54
C ASP A 98 -27.30 -14.46 0.51
N PRO A 99 -26.94 -15.69 0.92
CA PRO A 99 -26.86 -16.85 0.02
C PRO A 99 -28.21 -17.25 -0.58
N ASP A 100 -29.33 -16.86 0.04
CA ASP A 100 -30.66 -17.16 -0.48
C ASP A 100 -31.02 -16.27 -1.68
N THR A 101 -30.36 -15.12 -1.83
CA THR A 101 -30.63 -14.15 -2.92
C THR A 101 -29.49 -14.04 -3.94
N ASP A 102 -28.24 -14.36 -3.59
CA ASP A 102 -27.12 -14.42 -4.53
C ASP A 102 -26.43 -15.79 -4.51
N SER A 103 -26.61 -16.55 -5.59
CA SER A 103 -25.96 -17.87 -5.77
C SER A 103 -24.42 -17.86 -5.76
N ARG A 104 -23.78 -16.70 -5.94
CA ARG A 104 -22.32 -16.53 -5.85
C ARG A 104 -21.85 -16.32 -4.41
N CYS A 105 -22.76 -15.93 -3.51
CA CYS A 105 -22.46 -15.72 -2.11
C CYS A 105 -22.26 -17.07 -1.41
N THR A 106 -21.07 -17.29 -0.86
CA THR A 106 -20.77 -18.52 -0.11
C THR A 106 -21.10 -18.40 1.39
N GLY A 107 -21.41 -17.19 1.88
CA GLY A 107 -21.58 -16.88 3.31
C GLY A 107 -20.32 -17.11 4.17
N LYS A 108 -19.17 -17.36 3.55
CA LYS A 108 -17.91 -17.62 4.26
C LYS A 108 -17.23 -16.33 4.64
N HIS A 109 -16.96 -16.17 5.93
CA HIS A 109 -16.21 -15.04 6.47
C HIS A 109 -14.81 -15.50 6.86
N GLU A 110 -13.82 -15.24 6.01
CA GLU A 110 -12.43 -15.56 6.29
C GLU A 110 -11.56 -14.31 6.25
N ARG A 111 -10.79 -14.07 7.31
CA ARG A 111 -9.77 -13.02 7.36
C ARG A 111 -8.39 -13.65 7.29
N HIS A 112 -7.41 -12.89 6.80
CA HIS A 112 -6.02 -13.30 6.88
C HIS A 112 -5.53 -13.22 8.32
N GLU A 113 -4.87 -14.29 8.79
CA GLU A 113 -4.39 -14.40 10.16
C GLU A 113 -2.87 -14.58 10.19
N ILE A 114 -2.21 -13.87 11.11
CA ILE A 114 -0.78 -13.95 11.34
C ILE A 114 -0.54 -14.35 12.79
N VAL A 115 0.28 -15.38 13.03
CA VAL A 115 0.59 -15.85 14.38
C VAL A 115 1.92 -15.25 14.86
N PHE A 116 1.85 -14.47 15.95
CA PHE A 116 3.00 -13.90 16.62
C PHE A 116 3.44 -14.73 17.82
N LYS A 117 4.75 -14.78 18.05
CA LYS A 117 5.38 -15.27 19.27
C LYS A 117 5.93 -14.06 20.02
N ARG A 118 5.57 -13.96 21.30
CA ARG A 118 5.93 -12.81 22.13
C ARG A 118 7.45 -12.56 22.14
N GLY A 119 7.83 -11.29 22.03
CA GLY A 119 9.22 -10.83 22.03
C GLY A 119 9.97 -10.99 20.70
N LYS A 120 9.31 -11.49 19.64
CA LYS A 120 9.91 -11.60 18.30
C LYS A 120 9.64 -10.36 17.45
N LYS A 121 10.58 -10.04 16.56
CA LYS A 121 10.46 -9.01 15.53
C LYS A 121 10.10 -9.61 14.19
N TYR A 122 8.94 -9.25 13.68
CA TYR A 122 8.40 -9.73 12.42
C TYR A 122 8.57 -8.67 11.35
N LYS A 123 9.27 -8.99 10.27
CA LYS A 123 9.34 -8.16 9.06
C LYS A 123 8.26 -8.61 8.09
N LEU A 124 7.53 -7.66 7.50
CA LEU A 124 6.62 -7.90 6.39
C LEU A 124 6.70 -6.76 5.37
N GLY A 125 6.40 -7.06 4.11
CA GLY A 125 6.32 -6.07 3.03
C GLY A 125 4.87 -5.77 2.70
N LEU A 126 4.32 -4.67 3.21
CA LEU A 126 2.97 -4.21 2.91
C LEU A 126 2.93 -3.63 1.49
N ILE A 127 1.97 -4.09 0.68
CA ILE A 127 1.81 -3.68 -0.73
C ILE A 127 0.35 -3.34 -0.95
N ASN A 128 0.05 -2.12 -1.38
CA ASN A 128 -1.28 -1.80 -1.89
C ASN A 128 -1.38 -2.25 -3.35
N THR A 129 -2.17 -3.29 -3.59
CA THR A 129 -2.46 -3.85 -4.92
C THR A 129 -3.86 -3.49 -5.42
N GLY A 130 -4.54 -2.56 -4.76
CA GLY A 130 -5.85 -2.06 -5.16
C GLY A 130 -5.81 -1.30 -6.47
N SER A 131 -6.99 -0.98 -6.99
CA SER A 131 -7.19 -0.24 -8.23
C SER A 131 -7.76 1.16 -8.04
N LEU A 132 -8.30 1.46 -6.85
CA LEU A 132 -8.94 2.74 -6.53
C LEU A 132 -8.52 3.30 -5.18
N LEU A 133 -8.37 2.46 -4.15
CA LEU A 133 -8.27 2.94 -2.77
C LEU A 133 -6.81 3.15 -2.32
N THR A 134 -6.54 4.34 -1.79
CA THR A 134 -5.40 4.59 -0.91
C THR A 134 -5.76 4.17 0.52
N TYR A 135 -4.91 3.36 1.14
CA TYR A 135 -5.23 2.75 2.43
C TYR A 135 -4.56 3.45 3.61
N LYS A 136 -5.33 3.67 4.68
CA LYS A 136 -4.83 3.78 6.06
C LYS A 136 -4.64 2.38 6.63
N PHE A 137 -3.40 2.03 6.97
CA PHE A 137 -3.03 0.75 7.57
C PHE A 137 -2.54 0.92 9.01
N TRP A 138 -3.10 0.16 9.94
CA TRP A 138 -2.60 0.08 11.32
C TRP A 138 -2.92 -1.29 11.94
N ILE A 139 -2.33 -1.55 13.10
CA ILE A 139 -2.55 -2.78 13.87
C ILE A 139 -2.87 -2.39 15.30
N ASP A 140 -3.99 -2.90 15.81
CA ASP A 140 -4.39 -2.62 17.19
C ASP A 140 -3.28 -3.02 18.18
N GLY A 141 -2.96 -2.13 19.11
CA GLY A 141 -1.99 -2.38 20.17
C GLY A 141 -0.53 -2.53 19.71
N HIS A 142 -0.20 -2.20 18.46
CA HIS A 142 1.16 -2.29 17.93
C HIS A 142 1.55 -1.02 17.17
N ASN A 143 2.73 -0.50 17.51
CA ASN A 143 3.48 0.37 16.61
C ASN A 143 4.40 -0.50 15.75
N PHE A 144 4.84 0.04 14.62
CA PHE A 144 5.80 -0.62 13.75
C PHE A 144 6.88 0.35 13.27
N THR A 145 8.01 -0.22 12.89
CA THR A 145 9.15 0.53 12.36
C THR A 145 9.19 0.37 10.86
N VAL A 146 9.07 1.46 10.11
CA VAL A 146 9.21 1.46 8.65
C VAL A 146 10.70 1.48 8.31
N ILE A 147 11.13 0.55 7.47
CA ILE A 147 12.55 0.31 7.15
C ILE A 147 12.86 0.45 5.66
N GLN A 148 11.84 0.39 4.80
CA GLN A 148 11.95 0.54 3.36
C GLN A 148 10.70 1.23 2.82
N ASN A 149 10.88 2.13 1.86
CA ASN A 149 9.83 2.62 0.98
C ASN A 149 10.16 2.12 -0.43
N ASP A 150 9.21 1.42 -1.06
CA ASP A 150 9.36 0.78 -2.35
C ASP A 150 10.55 -0.20 -2.35
N PHE A 151 11.53 0.03 -3.23
CA PHE A 151 12.79 -0.74 -3.28
C PHE A 151 13.97 0.05 -2.71
N VAL A 152 13.71 1.04 -1.85
CA VAL A 152 14.73 1.91 -1.27
C VAL A 152 14.73 1.75 0.25
N PRO A 153 15.75 1.09 0.83
CA PRO A 153 15.91 1.06 2.27
C PRO A 153 16.06 2.47 2.83
N ILE A 154 15.32 2.78 3.89
CA ILE A 154 15.33 4.08 4.55
C ILE A 154 15.87 3.97 5.98
N LYS A 155 16.20 5.12 6.57
CA LYS A 155 16.47 5.23 7.99
C LYS A 155 15.21 4.81 8.76
N PRO A 156 15.31 3.84 9.69
CA PRO A 156 14.14 3.36 10.42
C PRO A 156 13.43 4.48 11.18
N TYR A 157 12.11 4.55 11.05
CA TYR A 157 11.26 5.43 11.86
C TYR A 157 10.03 4.67 12.38
N VAL A 158 9.53 5.05 13.54
CA VAL A 158 8.39 4.38 14.19
C VAL A 158 7.11 5.16 13.92
N THR A 159 6.04 4.44 13.59
CA THR A 159 4.69 4.97 13.42
C THR A 159 3.66 3.93 13.89
N ASP A 160 2.43 4.37 14.16
CA ASP A 160 1.27 3.54 14.47
C ASP A 160 0.34 3.37 13.26
N VAL A 161 0.34 4.33 12.34
CA VAL A 161 -0.40 4.31 11.08
C VAL A 161 0.53 4.48 9.88
N LEU A 162 0.14 3.91 8.75
CA LEU A 162 0.80 4.11 7.47
C LEU A 162 -0.23 4.35 6.37
N ILE A 163 -0.06 5.45 5.64
CA ILE A 163 -0.80 5.69 4.40
C ILE A 163 -0.05 4.99 3.27
N VAL A 164 -0.78 4.19 2.49
CA VAL A 164 -0.22 3.40 1.38
C VAL A 164 -1.04 3.64 0.13
N GLY A 165 -0.51 4.47 -0.76
CA GLY A 165 -1.06 4.71 -2.09
C GLY A 165 -0.99 3.46 -2.96
N ILE A 166 -1.80 3.44 -4.02
CA ILE A 166 -1.83 2.33 -4.98
C ILE A 166 -0.42 2.07 -5.52
N ALA A 167 -0.02 0.80 -5.54
CA ALA A 167 1.29 0.30 -5.95
C ALA A 167 2.49 0.71 -5.07
N GLN A 168 2.30 1.48 -4.00
CA GLN A 168 3.37 1.73 -3.02
C GLN A 168 3.64 0.48 -2.17
N ARG A 169 4.89 0.33 -1.74
CA ARG A 169 5.32 -0.74 -0.85
C ARG A 169 6.05 -0.16 0.34
N TYR A 170 5.83 -0.75 1.51
CA TYR A 170 6.61 -0.46 2.70
C TYR A 170 7.04 -1.75 3.36
N GLU A 171 8.32 -1.89 3.67
CA GLU A 171 8.73 -2.93 4.61
C GLU A 171 8.66 -2.36 6.02
N ILE A 172 7.96 -3.08 6.89
CA ILE A 172 7.77 -2.72 8.29
C ILE A 172 8.24 -3.86 9.18
N ILE A 173 8.76 -3.50 10.35
CA ILE A 173 9.08 -4.42 11.43
C ILE A 173 8.12 -4.18 12.59
N ILE A 174 7.42 -5.23 12.99
CA ILE A 174 6.52 -5.23 14.14
C ILE A 174 7.17 -6.04 15.25
N GLU A 175 7.31 -5.44 16.42
CA GLU A 175 7.75 -6.16 17.62
C GLU A 175 6.54 -6.76 18.34
N ALA A 176 6.57 -8.06 18.60
CA ALA A 176 5.48 -8.77 19.26
C ALA A 176 5.49 -8.53 20.79
N ASN A 177 5.32 -7.28 21.21
CA ASN A 177 5.41 -6.83 22.60
C ASN A 177 4.11 -6.23 23.14
N ALA A 178 2.98 -6.47 22.46
CA ALA A 178 1.69 -5.92 22.86
C ALA A 178 1.28 -6.31 24.30
N THR A 179 0.50 -5.42 24.90
CA THR A 179 -0.11 -5.62 26.21
C THR A 179 -1.49 -6.25 26.05
N PHE A 180 -1.75 -7.35 26.74
CA PHE A 180 -3.02 -8.10 26.65
C PHE A 180 -4.07 -7.55 27.63
N THR A 181 -4.39 -6.26 27.54
CA THR A 181 -5.35 -5.61 28.46
C THR A 181 -6.77 -6.11 28.24
N HIS A 182 -7.17 -6.29 26.97
CA HIS A 182 -8.52 -6.72 26.60
C HIS A 182 -8.56 -8.06 25.86
N SER A 183 -7.53 -8.34 25.04
CA SER A 183 -7.41 -9.57 24.27
C SER A 183 -5.94 -9.85 23.93
N SER A 184 -5.64 -11.09 23.54
CA SER A 184 -4.37 -11.49 22.94
C SER A 184 -4.44 -11.60 21.41
N ASN A 185 -5.61 -11.30 20.84
CA ASN A 185 -5.83 -11.15 19.40
C ASN A 185 -6.06 -9.68 19.07
N PHE A 186 -5.53 -9.23 17.95
CA PHE A 186 -5.54 -7.83 17.52
C PHE A 186 -6.02 -7.72 16.07
N TRP A 187 -6.85 -6.70 15.79
CA TRP A 187 -7.25 -6.43 14.42
C TRP A 187 -6.08 -5.83 13.62
N ILE A 188 -5.95 -6.29 12.38
CA ILE A 188 -5.21 -5.59 11.33
C ILE A 188 -6.23 -4.75 10.58
N HIS A 189 -5.95 -3.47 10.46
CA HIS A 189 -6.85 -2.50 9.86
C HIS A 189 -6.35 -1.98 8.51
N GLY A 190 -7.30 -1.76 7.61
CA GLY A 190 -7.11 -1.23 6.26
C GLY A 190 -8.39 -0.57 5.79
N THR A 191 -8.42 0.77 5.73
CA THR A 191 -9.59 1.53 5.25
C THR A 191 -9.19 2.60 4.25
N TYR A 192 -10.15 3.05 3.45
CA TYR A 192 -9.95 4.18 2.55
C TYR A 192 -9.58 5.44 3.35
N CYS A 193 -8.55 6.15 2.91
CA CYS A 193 -8.00 7.27 3.67
C CYS A 193 -8.98 8.45 3.86
N ASP A 194 -9.88 8.67 2.91
CA ASP A 194 -10.75 9.85 2.82
C ASP A 194 -12.14 9.60 3.46
N ASP A 195 -12.58 8.34 3.56
CA ASP A 195 -13.83 7.97 4.22
C ASP A 195 -13.72 6.62 4.96
N ASP A 196 -13.69 6.69 6.28
CA ASP A 196 -13.58 5.52 7.19
C ASP A 196 -14.87 4.75 7.39
N SER A 197 -15.99 5.29 6.90
CA SER A 197 -17.30 4.64 6.97
C SER A 197 -17.63 3.82 5.73
N MET A 198 -16.85 3.97 4.66
CA MET A 198 -17.13 3.35 3.37
C MET A 198 -17.05 1.81 3.43
N LEU A 199 -16.05 1.26 4.12
CA LEU A 199 -15.82 -0.19 4.21
C LEU A 199 -15.44 -0.60 5.63
N ASP A 200 -15.66 -1.88 5.98
CA ASP A 200 -15.16 -2.44 7.25
C ASP A 200 -13.62 -2.41 7.25
N SER A 201 -13.04 -1.65 8.18
CA SER A 201 -11.59 -1.52 8.27
C SER A 201 -10.91 -2.80 8.77
N ARG A 202 -11.62 -3.77 9.35
CA ARG A 202 -11.03 -4.99 9.94
C ARG A 202 -10.73 -6.03 8.85
N VAL A 203 -9.53 -5.95 8.30
CA VAL A 203 -9.10 -6.75 7.13
C VAL A 203 -8.31 -8.01 7.50
N GLY A 204 -7.76 -8.09 8.71
CA GLY A 204 -6.95 -9.23 9.17
C GLY A 204 -6.86 -9.35 10.68
N ILE A 205 -6.18 -10.39 11.16
CA ILE A 205 -6.03 -10.69 12.60
C ILE A 205 -4.57 -11.06 12.91
N ILE A 206 -4.01 -10.48 13.96
CA ILE A 206 -2.81 -11.00 14.62
C ILE A 206 -3.24 -11.82 15.83
N ARG A 207 -2.71 -13.05 15.94
CA ARG A 207 -2.94 -13.96 17.07
C ARG A 207 -1.65 -14.25 17.80
N TYR A 208 -1.64 -14.08 19.12
CA TYR A 208 -0.51 -14.52 19.95
C TYR A 208 -0.62 -15.99 20.38
N ASP A 209 -1.82 -16.58 20.31
CA ASP A 209 -2.07 -18.01 20.44
C ASP A 209 -2.68 -18.55 19.14
N ALA A 210 -1.99 -19.51 18.51
CA ALA A 210 -2.41 -20.13 17.26
C ALA A 210 -3.72 -20.95 17.38
N TYR A 211 -4.14 -21.30 18.60
CA TYR A 211 -5.36 -22.08 18.85
C TYR A 211 -6.55 -21.21 19.27
N ASP A 212 -6.32 -19.95 19.62
CA ASP A 212 -7.41 -19.03 19.93
C ASP A 212 -8.17 -18.68 18.63
N ARG A 213 -9.49 -18.74 18.71
CA ARG A 213 -10.43 -18.47 17.61
C ARG A 213 -11.37 -17.31 17.92
N GLN A 214 -11.23 -16.69 19.08
CA GLN A 214 -12.01 -15.51 19.41
C GLN A 214 -11.60 -14.34 18.50
N ASP A 215 -12.59 -13.54 18.14
CA ASP A 215 -12.33 -12.29 17.44
C ASP A 215 -11.59 -11.31 18.37
N PRO A 216 -10.69 -10.46 17.83
CA PRO A 216 -10.08 -9.38 18.57
C PRO A 216 -11.11 -8.45 19.22
N PHE A 217 -10.72 -7.87 20.36
CA PHE A 217 -11.54 -6.87 21.03
C PHE A 217 -11.72 -5.64 20.13
N THR A 218 -12.96 -5.22 19.92
CA THR A 218 -13.26 -4.05 19.08
C THR A 218 -13.52 -2.85 19.97
N LEU A 219 -12.74 -1.78 19.80
CA LEU A 219 -12.94 -0.53 20.54
C LEU A 219 -14.32 0.08 20.26
N PRO A 220 -14.97 0.70 21.26
CA PRO A 220 -16.19 1.47 21.03
C PRO A 220 -15.90 2.65 20.09
N PRO A 221 -16.87 3.10 19.27
CA PRO A 221 -16.65 4.16 18.29
C PRO A 221 -15.99 5.43 18.84
N SER A 222 -16.33 5.82 20.07
CA SER A 222 -15.79 7.01 20.74
C SER A 222 -14.30 6.93 21.11
N ALA A 223 -13.70 5.73 21.09
CA ALA A 223 -12.30 5.50 21.42
C ALA A 223 -11.45 5.16 20.17
N ARG A 224 -12.05 5.19 18.98
CA ARG A 224 -11.33 4.95 17.73
C ARG A 224 -10.68 6.26 17.27
N VAL A 225 -9.41 6.18 16.88
CA VAL A 225 -8.74 7.28 16.17
C VAL A 225 -9.06 7.09 14.69
N VAL A 226 -9.66 8.11 14.06
CA VAL A 226 -10.28 8.01 12.72
C VAL A 226 -9.64 9.01 11.74
N ASP A 227 -8.94 10.02 12.25
CA ASP A 227 -8.39 11.09 11.43
C ASP A 227 -6.85 11.06 11.40
N TYR A 228 -6.32 10.26 10.48
CA TYR A 228 -4.89 10.21 10.17
C TYR A 228 -4.56 10.95 8.86
N GLY A 229 -5.55 11.56 8.20
CA GLY A 229 -5.42 12.13 6.87
C GLY A 229 -5.19 11.10 5.75
N CYS A 230 -4.91 11.61 4.54
CA CYS A 230 -4.59 10.81 3.34
C CYS A 230 -3.23 11.18 2.71
N GLU A 231 -2.33 11.79 3.49
CA GLU A 231 -1.01 12.16 3.00
C GLU A 231 0.00 11.03 3.19
N ASP A 232 0.87 10.84 2.21
CA ASP A 232 2.04 9.98 2.35
C ASP A 232 2.87 10.36 3.59
N PRO A 233 3.66 9.42 4.16
CA PRO A 233 4.62 9.75 5.21
C PRO A 233 5.48 10.96 4.84
N LYS A 234 5.77 11.80 5.83
CA LYS A 234 6.49 13.05 5.58
C LYS A 234 7.83 12.76 4.91
N PRO A 235 8.26 13.59 3.94
CA PRO A 235 9.56 13.42 3.30
C PRO A 235 10.75 13.37 4.28
N THR A 236 10.61 14.00 5.45
CA THR A 236 11.61 13.97 6.53
C THR A 236 11.80 12.60 7.18
N ASP A 237 10.79 11.73 7.10
CA ASP A 237 10.82 10.36 7.63
C ASP A 237 11.34 9.37 6.56
N LEU A 238 11.17 9.71 5.28
CA LEU A 238 11.56 8.90 4.12
C LEU A 238 13.01 9.17 3.67
N VAL A 239 13.98 8.98 4.56
CA VAL A 239 15.40 9.27 4.28
C VAL A 239 16.14 8.00 3.81
N PRO A 240 16.60 7.92 2.55
CA PRO A 240 17.32 6.74 2.05
C PRO A 240 18.61 6.44 2.85
N ILE A 241 18.89 5.16 3.09
CA ILE A 241 20.16 4.70 3.69
C ILE A 241 21.34 5.06 2.78
N VAL A 242 21.16 4.86 1.47
CA VAL A 242 22.13 5.27 0.46
C VAL A 242 21.68 6.60 -0.12
N PRO A 243 22.26 7.75 0.31
CA PRO A 243 21.83 9.05 -0.16
C PRO A 243 22.10 9.21 -1.66
N ARG A 244 21.15 9.83 -2.36
CA ARG A 244 21.29 10.27 -3.74
C ARG A 244 21.05 11.77 -3.79
N THR A 245 21.97 12.49 -4.41
CA THR A 245 21.82 13.93 -4.66
C THR A 245 21.30 14.13 -6.07
N VAL A 246 20.22 14.88 -6.22
CA VAL A 246 19.76 15.33 -7.54
C VAL A 246 20.84 16.24 -8.12
N GLY A 247 21.27 15.92 -9.34
CA GLY A 247 22.26 16.72 -10.06
C GLY A 247 21.67 18.02 -10.62
N LYS A 248 22.46 18.76 -11.38
CA LYS A 248 21.93 19.88 -12.17
C LYS A 248 21.09 19.35 -13.33
N GLU A 249 20.03 20.08 -13.67
CA GLU A 249 19.18 19.84 -14.84
C GLU A 249 20.06 19.59 -16.09
N VAL A 250 19.90 18.44 -16.74
CA VAL A 250 20.76 18.06 -17.88
C VAL A 250 20.29 18.66 -19.20
N ASN A 251 19.00 18.98 -19.30
CA ASN A 251 18.35 19.52 -20.50
C ASN A 251 18.22 21.05 -20.47
N GLY A 252 18.55 21.70 -19.36
CA GLY A 252 18.41 23.15 -19.19
C GLY A 252 16.96 23.64 -19.26
N PHE A 253 15.97 22.74 -19.27
CA PHE A 253 14.57 23.10 -19.33
C PHE A 253 14.12 23.65 -17.98
N THR A 254 13.50 24.82 -18.04
CA THR A 254 12.76 25.40 -16.94
C THR A 254 11.30 24.93 -17.01
N PRO A 255 10.52 25.07 -15.93
CA PRO A 255 9.08 24.81 -15.98
C PRO A 255 8.32 25.60 -17.07
N ALA A 256 8.89 26.68 -17.61
CA ALA A 256 8.33 27.42 -18.73
C ALA A 256 8.49 26.68 -20.08
N ASP A 257 9.49 25.81 -20.19
CA ASP A 257 9.78 25.01 -21.38
C ASP A 257 8.96 23.71 -21.43
N TYR A 258 8.28 23.37 -20.33
CA TYR A 258 7.48 22.15 -20.25
C TYR A 258 6.24 22.25 -21.14
N LEU A 259 6.05 21.22 -21.97
CA LEU A 259 4.82 21.03 -22.72
C LEU A 259 3.70 20.69 -21.75
N ARG A 260 2.72 21.58 -21.62
CA ARG A 260 1.47 21.32 -20.91
C ARG A 260 0.49 20.69 -21.87
N ILE A 261 0.07 19.46 -21.55
CA ILE A 261 -0.97 18.73 -22.25
C ILE A 261 -2.16 18.65 -21.31
N GLY A 262 -3.33 19.10 -21.76
CA GLY A 262 -4.54 19.01 -20.96
C GLY A 262 -5.79 19.06 -21.82
N LEU A 263 -6.81 18.33 -21.38
CA LEU A 263 -8.16 18.46 -21.90
C LEU A 263 -8.82 19.67 -21.21
N GLN A 264 -9.37 20.59 -21.99
CA GLN A 264 -10.02 21.81 -21.47
C GLN A 264 -11.42 21.98 -22.03
N ASN A 265 -12.31 22.50 -21.20
CA ASN A 265 -13.66 22.88 -21.56
C ASN A 265 -13.65 24.00 -22.63
N TRP A 266 -14.56 23.93 -23.60
CA TRP A 266 -14.68 24.91 -24.69
C TRP A 266 -16.13 25.36 -24.88
N PRO A 267 -16.41 26.64 -25.16
CA PRO A 267 -15.48 27.75 -25.34
C PRO A 267 -14.88 28.30 -24.04
N ASN A 268 -15.44 27.93 -22.89
CA ASN A 268 -15.03 28.45 -21.59
C ASN A 268 -14.34 27.35 -20.77
N VAL A 269 -13.07 27.56 -20.43
CA VAL A 269 -12.26 26.61 -19.63
C VAL A 269 -12.83 26.39 -18.24
N SER A 270 -13.61 27.35 -17.73
CA SER A 270 -14.22 27.29 -16.39
C SER A 270 -15.64 26.74 -16.39
N ASP A 271 -16.20 26.32 -17.54
CA ASP A 271 -17.53 25.73 -17.60
C ASP A 271 -17.46 24.21 -17.40
N PRO A 272 -17.79 23.69 -16.19
CA PRO A 272 -17.73 22.26 -15.92
C PRO A 272 -18.75 21.45 -16.72
N ASN A 273 -19.76 22.09 -17.33
CA ASN A 273 -20.81 21.44 -18.10
C ASN A 273 -20.58 21.55 -19.62
N SER A 274 -19.37 21.91 -20.05
CA SER A 274 -19.06 22.05 -21.46
C SER A 274 -19.24 20.72 -22.20
N LEU A 275 -20.05 20.73 -23.25
CA LEU A 275 -20.25 19.58 -24.13
C LEU A 275 -19.07 19.35 -25.09
N ILE A 276 -18.17 20.33 -25.23
CA ILE A 276 -17.06 20.29 -26.18
C ILE A 276 -15.76 20.50 -25.42
N HIS A 277 -14.90 19.49 -25.47
CA HIS A 277 -13.57 19.57 -24.89
C HIS A 277 -12.53 19.69 -25.99
N LYS A 278 -11.50 20.52 -25.77
CA LYS A 278 -10.35 20.63 -26.66
C LYS A 278 -9.08 20.14 -25.99
N TRP A 279 -8.24 19.45 -26.74
CA TRP A 279 -6.87 19.16 -26.33
C TRP A 279 -6.02 20.40 -26.51
N VAL A 280 -5.39 20.85 -25.44
CA VAL A 280 -4.46 21.99 -25.45
C VAL A 280 -3.05 21.47 -25.29
N LEU A 281 -2.20 21.85 -26.25
CA LEU A 281 -0.76 21.63 -26.22
C LEU A 281 -0.10 23.01 -26.20
N THR A 282 0.38 23.44 -25.03
CA THR A 282 1.00 24.76 -24.87
C THR A 282 2.33 24.68 -24.15
N THR A 283 3.22 25.60 -24.47
CA THR A 283 4.47 25.87 -23.73
C THR A 283 4.31 27.19 -22.99
N GLY A 284 4.76 27.28 -21.73
CA GLY A 284 4.75 28.53 -20.95
C GLY A 284 3.72 28.61 -19.80
N CYS A 285 3.87 29.66 -18.99
CA CYS A 285 3.18 29.82 -17.69
C CYS A 285 1.80 30.53 -17.75
N THR A 286 1.27 30.85 -18.92
CA THR A 286 0.02 31.63 -19.04
C THR A 286 -1.09 30.80 -19.65
N LEU A 287 -1.96 30.27 -18.78
CA LEU A 287 -3.36 30.02 -19.11
C LEU A 287 -4.12 31.27 -18.67
N SER A 288 -4.26 32.24 -19.59
CA SER A 288 -5.19 33.36 -19.44
C SER A 288 -6.52 33.01 -20.08
#